data_AF-A0A9D7XQY3-F1
#
_entry.id   AF-A0A9D7XQY3-F1
#
_cell.length_a   1.000
_cell.length_b   1.000
_cell.length_c   1.000
_cell.angle_alpha   90.00
_cell.angle_beta   90.00
_cell.angle_gamma   90.00
#
_symmetry.space_group_name_H-M   'P 1'
#
loop_
_entity.id
_entity.type
_entity.pdbx_description
1 polymer ?
#
loop_
_entity_poly.entity_id
_entity_poly.type
_entity_poly.pdbx_seq_one_letter_code
_entity_poly.pdbx_strand_id
1 'polypeptide(L)'
;MKKSVLSICILCIAISGIFLSSCSSKISPFLWLSGTWEMYRSAGGTRLEIWTPYKDESIVGRGLMFNDKDTTMLEQIQLVYRDKEFYYIATVPDQNNGNPIEFKLVKTEGTVYTFENPKHDFPQRIVYTFKPVAEQVENNTNADSLLVRVESLEGNGIDYGFSRKK
;
A
#
# COMPACT_ATOMS: atom_id res chain seq x y z
N MET A 1 -45.06 -24.86 -61.69
CA MET A 1 -45.69 -24.03 -60.64
C MET A 1 -44.93 -24.23 -59.35
N LYS A 2 -44.69 -23.13 -58.62
CA LYS A 2 -43.56 -22.85 -57.72
C LYS A 2 -43.45 -23.83 -56.52
N LYS A 3 -42.25 -24.38 -56.29
CA LYS A 3 -41.88 -25.06 -55.03
C LYS A 3 -41.40 -23.99 -54.04
N SER A 4 -42.18 -23.73 -53.00
CA SER A 4 -41.82 -22.88 -51.88
C SER A 4 -40.86 -23.63 -50.95
N VAL A 5 -39.59 -23.22 -50.93
CA VAL A 5 -38.62 -23.70 -49.96
C VAL A 5 -38.76 -22.85 -48.71
N LEU A 6 -39.10 -23.51 -47.60
CA LEU A 6 -39.17 -22.96 -46.26
C LEU A 6 -37.73 -22.58 -45.81
N SER A 7 -37.37 -21.30 -45.93
CA SER A 7 -36.12 -20.78 -45.38
C SER A 7 -36.22 -20.72 -43.86
N ILE A 8 -35.75 -21.77 -43.20
CA ILE A 8 -35.43 -21.77 -41.77
C ILE A 8 -34.20 -20.89 -41.60
N CYS A 9 -34.41 -19.64 -41.15
CA CYS A 9 -33.33 -18.82 -40.63
C CYS A 9 -32.81 -19.47 -39.35
N ILE A 10 -31.75 -20.28 -39.47
CA ILE A 10 -30.93 -20.71 -38.35
C ILE A 10 -30.26 -19.45 -37.81
N LEU A 11 -30.84 -18.91 -36.75
CA LEU A 11 -30.24 -17.86 -35.94
C LEU A 11 -29.04 -18.48 -35.22
N CYS A 12 -27.87 -18.48 -35.86
CA CYS A 12 -26.59 -18.71 -35.19
C CYS A 12 -26.35 -17.54 -34.24
N ILE A 13 -26.89 -17.65 -33.01
CA ILE A 13 -26.46 -16.81 -31.89
C ILE A 13 -25.02 -17.24 -31.60
N ALA A 14 -24.07 -16.61 -32.27
CA ALA A 14 -22.68 -16.62 -31.86
C ALA A 14 -22.64 -15.91 -30.51
N ILE A 15 -22.74 -16.69 -29.42
CA ILE A 15 -22.37 -16.25 -28.08
C ILE A 15 -20.84 -16.07 -28.16
N SER A 16 -20.42 -14.91 -28.66
CA SER A 16 -19.07 -14.43 -28.48
C SER A 16 -18.93 -14.19 -26.99
N GLY A 17 -18.42 -15.20 -26.29
CA GLY A 17 -18.02 -15.08 -24.90
C GLY A 17 -16.98 -13.97 -24.82
N ILE A 18 -17.43 -12.77 -24.46
CA ILE A 18 -16.57 -11.69 -24.04
C ILE A 18 -15.96 -12.20 -22.73
N PHE A 19 -14.78 -12.82 -22.84
CA PHE A 19 -13.93 -13.05 -21.69
C PHE A 19 -13.52 -11.68 -21.19
N LEU A 20 -14.29 -11.13 -20.25
CA LEU A 20 -13.85 -10.04 -19.42
C LEU A 20 -12.70 -10.59 -18.58
N SER A 21 -11.47 -10.45 -19.10
CA SER A 21 -10.27 -10.61 -18.28
C SER A 21 -10.36 -9.57 -17.18
N SER A 22 -10.81 -9.98 -16.00
CA SER A 22 -10.66 -9.19 -14.79
C SER A 22 -9.17 -8.99 -14.58
N CYS A 23 -8.68 -7.80 -14.94
CA CYS A 23 -7.32 -7.40 -14.61
C CYS A 23 -7.30 -7.18 -13.11
N SER A 24 -6.96 -8.21 -12.34
CA SER A 24 -6.73 -8.06 -10.91
C SER A 24 -5.53 -7.14 -10.72
N SER A 25 -5.72 -6.05 -9.98
CA SER A 25 -4.65 -5.14 -9.62
C SER A 25 -3.52 -5.92 -8.93
N LYS A 26 -2.30 -5.81 -9.46
CA LYS A 26 -1.12 -6.49 -8.91
C LYS A 26 -0.73 -5.91 -7.55
N ILE A 27 -1.10 -4.67 -7.27
CA ILE A 27 -0.91 -4.03 -5.96
C ILE A 27 -2.00 -4.41 -4.93
N SER A 28 -2.97 -5.27 -5.28
CA SER A 28 -4.04 -5.70 -4.38
C SER A 28 -3.60 -6.13 -2.97
N PRO A 29 -2.44 -6.80 -2.75
CA PRO A 29 -1.99 -7.16 -1.40
C PRO A 29 -1.70 -5.97 -0.49
N PHE A 30 -1.53 -4.76 -1.03
CA PHE A 30 -1.21 -3.54 -0.28
C PHE A 30 -2.34 -2.51 -0.26
N LEU A 31 -3.49 -2.80 -0.86
CA LEU A 31 -4.60 -1.84 -0.89
C LEU A 31 -5.19 -1.56 0.51
N TRP A 32 -4.93 -2.40 1.51
CA TRP A 32 -5.28 -2.15 2.91
C TRP A 32 -4.61 -0.88 3.48
N LEU A 33 -3.49 -0.44 2.90
CA LEU A 33 -2.83 0.81 3.29
C LEU A 33 -3.62 2.05 2.89
N SER A 34 -4.49 1.97 1.88
CA SER A 34 -5.20 3.12 1.32
C SER A 34 -5.93 3.93 2.39
N GLY A 35 -5.86 5.26 2.28
CA GLY A 35 -6.46 6.19 3.24
C GLY A 35 -5.40 6.94 4.04
N THR A 36 -5.82 7.50 5.18
CA THR A 36 -4.96 8.29 6.07
C THR A 36 -4.74 7.57 7.38
N TRP A 37 -3.49 7.55 7.83
CA TRP A 37 -3.04 7.03 9.12
C TRP A 37 -2.45 8.18 9.93
N GLU A 38 -2.75 8.23 11.22
CA GLU A 38 -2.31 9.32 12.09
C GLU A 38 -1.63 8.81 13.36
N MET A 39 -0.59 9.54 13.79
CA MET A 39 0.16 9.30 15.01
C MET A 39 0.31 10.62 15.77
N TYR A 40 -0.27 10.68 16.97
CA TYR A 40 -0.12 11.80 17.89
C TYR A 40 1.23 11.72 18.61
N ARG A 41 1.95 12.84 18.69
CA ARG A 41 3.23 12.92 19.37
C ARG A 41 3.06 13.54 20.75
N SER A 42 3.77 13.00 21.74
CA SER A 42 3.76 13.52 23.12
C SER A 42 4.25 14.97 23.23
N ALA A 43 5.17 15.37 22.34
CA ALA A 43 5.70 16.74 22.26
C ALA A 43 4.76 17.72 21.51
N GLY A 44 3.56 17.27 21.12
CA GLY A 44 2.65 18.02 20.26
C GLY A 44 2.85 17.72 18.77
N GLY A 45 1.82 18.03 17.97
CA GLY A 45 1.77 17.74 16.54
C GLY A 45 1.32 16.32 16.19
N THR A 46 0.93 16.15 14.93
CA THR A 46 0.42 14.90 14.38
C THR A 46 1.23 14.51 13.15
N ARG A 47 1.79 13.31 13.15
CA ARG A 47 2.35 12.71 11.93
C ARG A 47 1.21 12.03 11.17
N LEU A 48 1.17 12.23 9.86
CA LEU A 48 0.24 11.55 8.95
C LEU A 48 1.01 10.69 7.95
N GLU A 49 0.44 9.55 7.59
CA GLU A 49 0.76 8.84 6.36
C GLU A 49 -0.50 8.73 5.50
N ILE A 50 -0.43 9.25 4.28
CA ILE A 50 -1.56 9.26 3.34
C ILE A 50 -1.22 8.40 2.14
N TRP A 51 -2.00 7.34 1.93
CA TRP A 51 -1.79 6.36 0.88
C TRP A 51 -2.91 6.41 -0.17
N THR A 52 -2.53 6.54 -1.43
CA THR A 52 -3.45 6.66 -2.57
C THR A 52 -3.08 5.62 -3.64
N PRO A 53 -4.02 4.72 -4.02
CA PRO A 53 -3.79 3.80 -5.14
C PRO A 53 -3.40 4.55 -6.41
N TYR A 54 -2.40 4.05 -7.12
CA TYR A 54 -1.90 4.65 -8.34
C TYR A 54 -1.69 3.56 -9.39
N LYS A 55 -2.60 3.46 -10.35
CA LYS A 55 -2.62 2.41 -11.38
C LYS A 55 -2.72 1.00 -10.77
N ASP A 56 -2.66 -0.02 -11.63
CA ASP A 56 -2.85 -1.42 -11.21
C ASP A 56 -1.67 -2.00 -10.44
N GLU A 57 -0.50 -1.36 -10.52
CA GLU A 57 0.77 -1.90 -10.05
C GLU A 57 1.39 -1.10 -8.90
N SER A 58 0.76 -0.03 -8.42
CA SER A 58 1.35 0.77 -7.34
C SER A 58 0.36 1.49 -6.41
N ILE A 59 0.86 1.85 -5.23
CA ILE A 59 0.19 2.73 -4.27
C ILE A 59 1.23 3.75 -3.77
N VAL A 60 0.83 5.01 -3.70
CA VAL A 60 1.74 6.13 -3.36
C VAL A 60 1.41 6.61 -1.94
N GLY A 61 2.43 6.64 -1.09
CA GLY A 61 2.39 7.14 0.28
C GLY A 61 3.00 8.54 0.38
N ARG A 62 2.49 9.35 1.30
CA ARG A 62 3.06 10.65 1.69
C ARG A 62 3.10 10.74 3.21
N GLY A 63 4.29 10.88 3.77
CA GLY A 63 4.49 11.18 5.18
C GLY A 63 4.49 12.68 5.42
N LEU A 64 3.65 13.17 6.33
CA LEU A 64 3.53 14.59 6.68
C LEU A 64 3.66 14.79 8.18
N MET A 65 4.20 15.93 8.60
CA MET A 65 4.08 16.44 9.97
C MET A 65 3.15 17.64 9.96
N PHE A 66 2.09 17.57 10.75
CA PHE A 66 1.18 18.68 10.98
C PHE A 66 1.38 19.22 12.38
N ASN A 67 1.72 20.51 12.49
CA ASN A 67 1.77 21.23 13.75
C ASN A 67 0.87 22.46 13.56
N ASP A 68 -0.31 22.53 14.20
CA ASP A 68 -1.37 23.59 14.23
C ASP A 68 -1.43 24.70 13.17
N LYS A 69 -0.29 25.29 12.77
CA LYS A 69 -0.12 26.37 11.80
C LYS A 69 0.59 25.96 10.50
N ASP A 70 1.25 24.80 10.43
CA ASP A 70 2.10 24.41 9.30
C ASP A 70 2.08 22.90 9.02
N THR A 71 2.35 22.54 7.76
CA THR A 71 2.48 21.16 7.28
C THR A 71 3.84 20.97 6.61
N THR A 72 4.66 20.10 7.17
CA THR A 72 5.97 19.74 6.61
C THR A 72 5.89 18.39 5.91
N MET A 73 6.39 18.29 4.68
CA MET A 73 6.60 17.01 4.02
C MET A 73 7.77 16.27 4.69
N LEU A 74 7.54 15.02 5.08
CA LEU A 74 8.58 14.17 5.66
C LEU A 74 9.14 13.21 4.61
N GLU A 75 8.28 12.62 3.79
CA GLU A 75 8.70 11.64 2.79
C GLU A 75 7.62 11.41 1.74
N GLN A 76 8.04 10.95 0.57
CA GLN A 76 7.20 10.31 -0.42
C GLN A 76 7.59 8.85 -0.55
N ILE A 77 6.59 7.97 -0.64
CA ILE A 77 6.78 6.53 -0.73
C ILE A 77 6.04 6.01 -1.97
N GLN A 78 6.64 5.05 -2.67
CA GLN A 78 5.94 4.26 -3.67
C GLN A 78 6.08 2.79 -3.30
N LEU A 79 4.95 2.10 -3.14
CA LEU A 79 4.90 0.65 -3.11
C LEU A 79 4.53 0.19 -4.51
N VAL A 80 5.45 -0.49 -5.19
CA VAL A 80 5.30 -0.87 -6.60
C VAL A 80 5.50 -2.36 -6.79
N TYR A 81 4.72 -2.94 -7.70
CA TYR A 81 4.94 -4.27 -8.23
C TYR A 81 5.66 -4.17 -9.58
N ARG A 82 6.90 -4.65 -9.65
CA ARG A 82 7.75 -4.64 -10.85
C ARG A 82 8.50 -5.95 -10.95
N ASP A 83 8.58 -6.53 -12.14
CA ASP A 83 9.35 -7.77 -12.41
C ASP A 83 9.02 -8.94 -11.48
N LYS A 84 7.73 -9.07 -11.12
CA LYS A 84 7.19 -10.08 -10.20
C LYS A 84 7.57 -9.91 -8.72
N GLU A 85 8.09 -8.75 -8.36
CA GLU A 85 8.52 -8.45 -7.00
C GLU A 85 7.90 -7.13 -6.51
N PHE A 86 7.84 -6.96 -5.20
CA PHE A 86 7.34 -5.73 -4.57
C PHE A 86 8.51 -4.91 -4.02
N TYR A 87 8.45 -3.61 -4.24
CA TYR A 87 9.45 -2.65 -3.78
C TYR A 87 8.79 -1.51 -3.02
N TYR A 88 9.37 -1.19 -1.86
CA TYR A 88 9.14 0.04 -1.12
C TYR A 88 10.21 1.05 -1.53
N ILE A 89 9.79 2.16 -2.12
CA ILE A 89 10.69 3.17 -2.67
C ILE A 89 10.46 4.48 -1.92
N ALA A 90 11.40 4.83 -1.04
CA ALA A 90 11.31 6.03 -0.21
C ALA A 90 12.06 7.19 -0.87
N THR A 91 11.54 8.40 -0.76
CA THR A 91 12.25 9.64 -1.10
C THR A 91 12.02 10.63 0.03
N VAL A 92 13.11 10.97 0.73
CA VAL A 92 13.08 11.88 1.87
C VAL A 92 13.73 13.21 1.44
N PRO A 93 13.04 14.36 1.60
CA PRO A 93 13.64 15.65 1.31
C PRO A 93 14.97 15.84 2.05
N ASP A 94 15.95 16.43 1.36
CA ASP A 94 17.28 16.74 1.90
C ASP A 94 18.10 15.54 2.41
N GLN A 95 17.69 14.31 2.10
CA GLN A 95 18.45 13.08 2.36
C GLN A 95 18.81 12.38 1.05
N ASN A 96 19.90 11.61 1.04
CA ASN A 96 20.37 10.83 -0.11
C ASN A 96 20.44 11.65 -1.43
N ASN A 97 20.79 12.94 -1.34
CA ASN A 97 20.78 13.87 -2.48
C ASN A 97 19.43 13.96 -3.21
N GLY A 98 18.32 13.70 -2.52
CA GLY A 98 16.97 13.64 -3.09
C GLY A 98 16.69 12.39 -3.94
N ASN A 99 17.61 11.41 -3.97
CA ASN A 99 17.41 10.19 -4.75
C ASN A 99 16.56 9.17 -3.98
N PRO A 100 15.72 8.40 -4.69
CA PRO A 100 14.94 7.34 -4.09
C PRO A 100 15.82 6.21 -3.54
N ILE A 101 15.39 5.60 -2.44
CA ILE A 101 16.00 4.42 -1.83
C ILE A 101 14.99 3.29 -1.95
N GLU A 102 15.39 2.21 -2.64
CA GLU A 102 14.54 1.04 -2.83
C GLU A 102 14.82 -0.02 -1.76
N PHE A 103 13.76 -0.63 -1.23
CA PHE A 103 13.77 -1.79 -0.34
C PHE A 103 12.88 -2.88 -0.94
N LYS A 104 13.41 -4.08 -1.07
CA LYS A 104 12.68 -5.22 -1.64
C LYS A 104 11.85 -5.91 -0.57
N LEU A 105 10.61 -6.30 -0.87
CA LEU A 105 9.83 -7.18 -0.01
C LEU A 105 10.51 -8.55 0.07
N VAL A 106 11.00 -8.93 1.25
CA VAL A 106 11.69 -10.20 1.49
C VAL A 106 10.84 -11.21 2.25
N LYS A 107 9.81 -10.75 2.97
CA LYS A 107 8.97 -11.62 3.81
C LYS A 107 7.57 -11.05 4.00
N THR A 108 6.59 -11.94 3.96
CA THR A 108 5.21 -11.67 4.37
C THR A 108 4.76 -12.78 5.33
N GLU A 109 4.31 -12.40 6.53
CA GLU A 109 3.81 -13.33 7.56
C GLU A 109 2.51 -12.77 8.15
N GLY A 110 1.37 -13.33 7.74
CA GLY A 110 0.06 -12.82 8.16
C GLY A 110 -0.12 -11.37 7.70
N THR A 111 -0.17 -10.44 8.65
CA THR A 111 -0.31 -9.00 8.41
C THR A 111 1.01 -8.22 8.56
N VAL A 112 2.14 -8.93 8.59
CA VAL A 112 3.51 -8.38 8.68
C VAL A 112 4.18 -8.42 7.31
N TYR A 113 4.74 -7.30 6.88
CA TYR A 113 5.43 -7.12 5.60
C TYR A 113 6.82 -6.55 5.85
N THR A 114 7.86 -7.28 5.44
CA THR A 114 9.26 -6.90 5.68
C THR A 114 9.95 -6.55 4.38
N PHE A 115 10.43 -5.32 4.29
CA PHE A 115 11.20 -4.78 3.17
C PHE A 115 12.65 -4.57 3.59
N GLU A 116 13.61 -4.95 2.75
CA GLU A 116 15.04 -4.84 3.05
C GLU A 116 15.86 -4.23 1.92
N ASN A 117 16.90 -3.51 2.30
CA ASN A 117 18.02 -3.11 1.48
C ASN A 117 19.32 -3.26 2.30
N PRO A 118 19.97 -4.44 2.27
CA PRO A 118 21.18 -4.70 3.05
C PRO A 118 22.38 -3.82 2.66
N LYS A 119 22.31 -3.13 1.51
CA LYS A 119 23.38 -2.25 1.01
C LYS A 119 23.21 -0.80 1.47
N HIS A 120 22.08 -0.44 2.08
CA HIS A 120 21.89 0.89 2.65
C HIS A 120 22.58 1.00 4.02
N ASP A 121 22.95 2.21 4.42
CA ASP A 121 23.66 2.50 5.66
C ASP A 121 22.71 2.42 6.86
N PHE A 122 21.65 3.21 6.86
CA PHE A 122 20.51 3.09 7.77
C PHE A 122 19.30 3.86 7.21
N PRO A 123 18.09 3.27 7.24
CA PRO A 123 17.75 1.93 7.70
C PRO A 123 18.07 0.85 6.67
N GLN A 124 18.15 -0.40 7.08
CA GLN A 124 18.28 -1.53 6.14
C GLN A 124 17.00 -2.35 6.05
N ARG A 125 16.08 -2.20 7.01
CA ARG A 125 14.81 -2.90 7.04
C ARG A 125 13.68 -1.97 7.45
N ILE A 126 12.55 -2.13 6.77
CA ILE A 126 11.27 -1.49 7.10
C ILE A 126 10.24 -2.60 7.27
N VAL A 127 9.56 -2.63 8.41
CA VAL A 127 8.54 -3.65 8.72
C VAL A 127 7.20 -2.97 8.97
N TYR A 128 6.19 -3.33 8.18
CA TYR A 128 4.82 -2.87 8.36
C TYR A 128 4.01 -3.99 9.00
N THR A 129 3.36 -3.70 10.13
CA THR A 129 2.44 -4.63 10.80
C THR A 129 1.04 -4.02 10.84
N PHE A 130 0.13 -4.58 10.06
CA PHE A 130 -1.27 -4.19 10.06
C PHE A 130 -2.04 -4.95 11.13
N LYS A 131 -2.85 -4.24 11.90
CA LYS A 131 -3.75 -4.80 12.91
C LYS A 131 -5.16 -4.26 12.64
N PRO A 132 -6.01 -5.01 11.93
CA PRO A 132 -7.40 -4.61 11.78
C PRO A 132 -8.07 -4.59 13.16
N VAL A 133 -9.09 -3.75 13.31
CA VAL A 133 -9.93 -3.79 14.52
C VAL A 133 -10.45 -5.22 14.70
N ALA A 134 -10.19 -5.83 15.87
CA ALA A 134 -10.79 -7.10 16.22
C ALA A 134 -12.30 -6.90 16.35
N GLU A 135 -13.09 -7.70 15.64
CA GLU A 135 -14.54 -7.72 15.78
C GLU A 135 -14.86 -8.08 17.26
N GLN A 136 -15.39 -7.11 18.02
CA GLN A 136 -15.84 -7.18 19.42
C GLN A 136 -14.75 -7.13 20.54
N VAL A 137 -14.38 -5.92 20.98
CA VAL A 137 -14.07 -5.63 22.39
C VAL A 137 -14.67 -4.26 22.75
N GLU A 138 -15.58 -4.26 23.72
CA GLU A 138 -16.53 -3.20 24.07
C GLU A 138 -15.93 -1.86 24.55
N ASN A 139 -14.61 -1.70 24.55
CA ASN A 139 -13.95 -0.51 25.13
C ASN A 139 -12.84 0.07 24.23
N ASN A 140 -13.29 0.74 23.18
CA ASN A 140 -12.75 1.98 22.60
C ASN A 140 -11.27 2.06 22.15
N THR A 141 -10.88 1.22 21.19
CA THR A 141 -9.96 1.64 20.10
C THR A 141 -10.58 1.28 18.75
N ASN A 142 -11.48 2.14 18.27
CA ASN A 142 -12.36 1.84 17.13
C ASN A 142 -11.71 2.12 15.75
N ALA A 143 -10.41 1.85 15.58
CA ALA A 143 -9.71 2.09 14.31
C ALA A 143 -8.60 1.06 14.08
N ASP A 144 -8.39 0.71 12.80
CA ASP A 144 -7.25 -0.13 12.41
C ASP A 144 -5.94 0.50 12.91
N SER A 145 -4.99 -0.34 13.30
CA SER A 145 -3.66 0.10 13.70
C SER A 145 -2.60 -0.34 12.70
N LEU A 146 -1.61 0.52 12.49
CA LEU A 146 -0.43 0.27 11.68
C LEU A 146 0.80 0.53 12.56
N LEU A 147 1.64 -0.48 12.73
CA LEU A 147 2.97 -0.32 13.33
C LEU A 147 4.02 -0.37 12.24
N VAL A 148 4.80 0.69 12.11
CA VAL A 148 5.94 0.78 11.20
C VAL A 148 7.22 0.74 12.02
N ARG A 149 8.05 -0.28 11.80
CA ARG A 149 9.38 -0.39 12.39
C ARG A 149 10.44 -0.08 11.35
N VAL A 150 11.33 0.86 11.66
CA VAL A 150 12.46 1.26 10.82
C VAL A 150 13.73 0.87 11.55
N GLU A 151 14.47 -0.11 11.04
CA GLU A 151 15.58 -0.72 11.76
C GLU A 151 16.80 -1.07 10.89
N SER A 152 17.91 -1.28 11.58
CA SER A 152 19.09 -1.99 11.08
C SER A 152 18.85 -3.50 11.03
N LEU A 153 19.66 -4.24 10.26
CA LEU A 153 19.56 -5.70 10.23
C LEU A 153 19.90 -6.36 11.58
N GLU A 154 20.62 -5.66 12.44
CA GLU A 154 20.92 -6.05 13.83
C GLU A 154 19.73 -5.84 14.79
N GLY A 155 18.63 -5.23 14.34
CA GLY A 155 17.39 -5.05 15.11
C GLY A 155 17.32 -3.74 15.91
N ASN A 156 18.33 -2.88 15.83
CA ASN A 156 18.26 -1.53 16.41
C ASN A 156 17.42 -0.63 15.51
N GLY A 157 16.39 0.01 16.06
CA GLY A 157 15.44 0.78 15.26
C GLY A 157 14.45 1.61 16.06
N ILE A 158 13.51 2.20 15.33
CA ILE A 158 12.46 3.09 15.84
C ILE A 158 11.10 2.56 15.38
N ASP A 159 10.13 2.59 16.28
CA ASP A 159 8.75 2.20 16.02
C ASP A 159 7.86 3.45 15.89
N TYR A 160 7.00 3.44 14.89
CA TYR A 160 5.95 4.45 14.66
C TYR A 160 4.59 3.75 14.68
N GLY A 161 3.76 4.10 15.66
CA GLY A 161 2.42 3.55 15.83
C GLY A 161 1.36 4.51 15.33
N PHE A 162 0.63 4.11 14.30
CA PHE A 162 -0.45 4.88 13.70
C PHE A 162 -1.81 4.21 13.93
N SER A 163 -2.86 5.02 13.98
CA SER A 163 -4.25 4.59 13.84
C SER A 163 -4.84 5.11 12.53
N ARG A 164 -5.71 4.34 11.89
CA ARG A 164 -6.45 4.82 10.72
C ARG A 164 -7.35 5.98 11.12
N LYS A 165 -7.23 7.09 10.38
CA LYS A 165 -8.09 8.25 10.54
C LYS A 165 -9.48 7.91 9.99
N LYS A 166 -10.52 8.16 10.80
CA LYS A 166 -11.92 7.95 10.42
C LYS A 166 -12.41 8.99 9.42
#